data_AF-A0A946H0D2-F1
#
_entry.id   AF-A0A946H0D2-F1
#
_cell.length_a   1.000
_cell.length_b   1.000
_cell.length_c   1.000
_cell.angle_alpha   90.00
_cell.angle_beta   90.00
_cell.angle_gamma   90.00
#
_symmetry.space_group_name_H-M   'P 1'
#
loop_
_entity.id
_entity.type
_entity.pdbx_description
1 polymer ?
#
loop_
_entity_poly.entity_id
_entity_poly.type
_entity_poly.pdbx_seq_one_letter_code
_entity_poly.pdbx_strand_id
1 'polypeptide(L)' 'MLSLSRQVGQEIVIDGNIRLTITSVEGQRVRLGISAPSHVPIRRREVFMTPSKRGITETVATHR' A
#
# COMPACT_ATOMS: atom_id res chain seq x y z
N MET A 1 16.03 -8.82 0.13
CA MET A 1 15.81 -7.45 0.64
C MET A 1 16.62 -6.51 -0.23
N LEU A 2 15.98 -5.50 -0.84
CA LEU A 2 16.66 -4.45 -1.60
C LEU A 2 16.68 -3.18 -0.74
N SER A 3 17.85 -2.56 -0.56
CA SER A 3 18.01 -1.34 0.24
C SER A 3 18.38 -0.16 -0.65
N LEU A 4 17.60 0.92 -0.59
CA LEU A 4 17.77 2.12 -1.39
C LEU A 4 17.63 3.34 -0.48
N SER A 5 18.59 4.27 -0.56
CA SER A 5 18.53 5.56 0.16
C SER A 5 17.93 6.62 -0.75
N ARG A 6 16.88 7.30 -0.30
CA ARG A 6 16.19 8.40 -1.00
C ARG A 6 16.14 9.65 -0.15
N GLN A 7 16.34 10.81 -0.78
CA GLN A 7 16.13 12.12 -0.17
C GLN A 7 14.65 12.52 -0.26
N VAL A 8 14.26 13.53 0.51
CA VAL A 8 12.94 14.15 0.41
C VAL A 8 12.68 14.62 -1.03
N GLY A 9 11.49 14.32 -1.55
CA GLY A 9 11.09 14.58 -2.93
C GLY A 9 11.49 13.49 -3.93
N GLN A 10 12.34 12.53 -3.55
CA GLN A 10 12.69 11.42 -4.44
C GLN A 10 11.67 10.28 -4.36
N GLU A 11 11.54 9.56 -5.48
CA GLU A 11 10.57 8.50 -5.68
C GLU A 11 11.24 7.15 -5.98
N ILE A 12 10.54 6.08 -5.60
CA ILE A 12 10.81 4.70 -5.98
C ILE A 12 9.60 4.20 -6.76
N VAL A 13 9.84 3.66 -7.96
CA VAL A 13 8.81 3.05 -8.79
C VAL A 13 8.88 1.54 -8.65
N ILE A 14 7.76 0.89 -8.33
CA ILE A 14 7.60 -0.55 -8.20
C ILE A 14 6.57 -0.99 -9.25
N ASP A 15 6.91 -2.00 -10.05
CA ASP A 15 6.01 -2.59 -11.06
C ASP A 15 5.44 -1.57 -12.08
N GLY A 16 6.15 -0.45 -12.28
CA GLY A 16 5.77 0.63 -13.21
C GLY A 16 4.53 1.46 -12.83
N ASN A 17 3.72 1.00 -11.87
CA ASN A 17 2.44 1.61 -11.52
C ASN A 17 2.32 2.01 -10.04
N ILE A 18 3.21 1.52 -9.17
CA ILE A 18 3.28 1.93 -7.76
C ILE A 18 4.42 2.92 -7.60
N ARG A 19 4.13 4.07 -7.00
CA ARG A 19 5.08 5.13 -6.70
C ARG A 19 5.15 5.37 -5.21
N LEU A 20 6.38 5.35 -4.67
CA LEU A 20 6.65 5.60 -3.27
C LEU A 20 7.59 6.80 -3.14
N THR A 21 7.06 7.90 -2.62
CA THR A 21 7.76 9.19 -2.56
C THR A 21 8.09 9.51 -1.11
N ILE A 22 9.31 9.97 -0.83
CA ILE A 22 9.65 10.52 0.49
C ILE A 22 9.11 11.94 0.58
N THR A 23 8.05 12.18 1.36
CA THR A 23 7.42 13.51 1.41
C THR A 23 8.04 14.42 2.47
N SER A 24 8.46 13.88 3.60
CA SER A 24 9.25 14.60 4.61
C SER A 24 10.01 13.65 5.52
N VAL A 25 11.02 14.19 6.21
CA VAL A 25 11.73 13.51 7.29
C VAL A 25 11.74 14.43 8.50
N GLU A 26 11.20 13.95 9.62
CA GLU A 26 11.07 14.67 10.89
C GLU A 26 11.75 13.83 11.98
N GLY A 27 13.05 14.09 12.20
CA GLY A 27 13.87 13.30 13.14
C GLY A 27 13.93 11.82 12.71
N GLN A 28 13.31 10.94 13.50
CA GLN A 28 13.24 9.50 13.23
C GLN A 28 11.98 9.08 12.46
N ARG A 29 11.05 10.01 12.21
CA ARG A 29 9.82 9.75 11.45
C ARG A 29 10.00 10.14 9.99
N VAL A 30 9.58 9.26 9.10
CA VAL A 30 9.56 9.52 7.66
C VAL A 30 8.12 9.50 7.19
N ARG A 31 7.72 10.54 6.45
CA ARG A 31 6.44 10.55 5.74
C ARG A 31 6.65 9.97 4.35
N LEU A 32 5.83 8.99 4.00
CA LEU A 32 5.84 8.30 2.73
C LEU A 32 4.53 8.62 2.01
N GLY A 33 4.63 9.20 0.81
CA GLY A 33 3.54 9.24 -0.15
C GLY A 33 3.51 7.93 -0.93
N ILE A 34 2.35 7.30 -1.02
CA ILE A 34 2.19 6.05 -1.79
C ILE A 34 1.06 6.28 -2.78
N SER A 35 1.37 6.15 -4.07
CA SER A 35 0.40 6.16 -5.15
C SER A 35 0.41 4.80 -5.82
N ALA A 36 -0.75 4.16 -5.87
CA ALA A 36 -0.93 2.88 -6.56
C ALA A 36 -2.32 2.84 -7.21
N PRO A 37 -2.54 1.97 -8.19
CA PRO A 37 -3.86 1.74 -8.76
C PRO A 37 -4.85 1.20 -7.71
N SER A 38 -6.15 1.45 -7.91
CA SER A 38 -7.22 1.08 -6.96
C SER A 38 -7.32 -0.42 -6.64
N HIS A 39 -6.83 -1.28 -7.54
CA HIS A 39 -6.83 -2.73 -7.33
C HIS A 39 -5.71 -3.21 -6.40
N VAL A 40 -4.71 -2.37 -6.10
CA VAL A 40 -3.58 -2.71 -5.22
C VAL A 40 -3.88 -2.21 -3.81
N PRO A 41 -4.19 -3.09 -2.84
CA PRO A 41 -4.46 -2.67 -1.48
C PRO A 41 -3.17 -2.24 -0.77
N ILE A 42 -3.10 -0.98 -0.36
CA ILE A 42 -2.02 -0.47 0.49
C ILE A 42 -2.47 -0.53 1.94
N ARG A 43 -1.73 -1.25 2.78
CA ARG A 43 -2.02 -1.38 4.22
C ARG A 43 -0.76 -1.22 5.03
N ARG A 44 -0.91 -0.64 6.23
CA ARG A 44 0.16 -0.63 7.23
C ARG A 44 0.33 -2.04 7.80
N ARG A 45 1.56 -2.46 8.07
CA ARG A 45 1.88 -3.85 8.46
C ARG A 45 1.10 -4.31 9.70
N GLU A 46 0.96 -3.42 10.67
CA GLU A 46 0.20 -3.68 11.90
C GLU A 46 -1.28 -3.93 11.65
N VAL A 47 -1.85 -3.35 10.58
CA VAL A 47 -3.25 -3.56 10.18
C VAL A 47 -3.40 -4.79 9.31
N PHE A 48 -2.38 -5.13 8.51
CA PHE A 48 -2.39 -6.29 7.63
C PHE A 48 -2.56 -7.62 8.39
N MET A 49 -1.95 -7.75 9.57
CA MET A 49 -2.03 -8.95 10.39
C MET A 49 -3.42 -9.22 10.97
N THR A 50 -4.31 -8.23 10.98
CA THR A 50 -5.70 -8.41 11.39
C THR A 50 -6.51 -8.80 10.15
N PRO A 51 -6.88 -10.08 9.94
CA PRO A 51 -7.74 -10.45 8.83
C PRO A 51 -9.07 -9.72 9.01
N SER A 52 -9.27 -8.67 8.20
CA SER A 52 -10.55 -8.00 8.07
C SER A 52 -11.53 -9.02 7.48
N LYS A 53 -12.29 -9.70 8.34
CA LYS A 53 -13.42 -10.55 7.96
C LYS A 53 -14.45 -9.69 7.23
N ARG A 54 -14.33 -9.55 5.91
CA ARG A 54 -15.40 -9.09 5.02
C ARG A 54 -15.01 -9.43 3.59
N GLY A 55 -15.57 -10.52 3.08
CA GLY A 55 -15.32 -10.99 1.73
C GLY A 55 -15.72 -12.44 1.45
N ILE A 56 -16.78 -12.95 2.09
CA ILE A 56 -17.67 -14.01 1.58
C ILE A 56 -19.05 -13.58 2.12
N THR A 57 -20.09 -13.32 1.33
CA THR A 57 -20.67 -14.17 0.30
C THR A 57 -21.53 -13.30 -0.63
N GLU A 58 -21.07 -13.08 -1.86
CA GLU A 58 -21.99 -12.99 -2.99
C GLU A 58 -22.36 -14.44 -3.35
N THR A 59 -23.54 -14.90 -2.96
CA THR A 59 -24.19 -16.03 -3.64
C THR A 59 -25.34 -15.42 -4.42
N VAL A 60 -25.08 -15.18 -5.70
CA VAL A 60 -26.14 -14.98 -6.69
C VAL A 60 -26.63 -16.37 -7.10
N ALA A 61 -27.95 -16.53 -7.14
CA ALA A 61 -28.72 -17.57 -7.80
C ALA A 61 -28.69 -19.00 -7.22
N THR A 62 -29.84 -19.41 -6.67
CA THR A 62 -30.42 -20.73 -6.94
C THR A 62 -31.92 -20.57 -7.18
N HIS A 63 -32.28 -20.48 -8.46
CA HIS A 63 -33.36 -21.23 -9.11
C HIS A 63 -34.57 -21.66 -8.25
N ARG A 64 -35.61 -20.80 -8.17
CA ARG A 64 -37.01 -21.03 -8.60
C ARG A 64 -37.92 -19.95 -8.04
#